data_AF-A0A7Y5TT13-F1
#
_entry.id   AF-A0A7Y5TT13-F1
#
_cell.length_a   1.000
_cell.length_b   1.000
_cell.length_c   1.000
_cell.angle_alpha   90.00
_cell.angle_beta   90.00
_cell.angle_gamma   90.00
#
_symmetry.space_group_name_H-M   'P 1'
#
loop_
_entity.id
_entity.type
_entity.pdbx_description
1 polymer ?
#
loop_
_entity_poly.entity_id
_entity_poly.type
_entity_poly.pdbx_seq_one_letter_code
_entity_poly.pdbx_strand_id
1 'polypeptide(L)'
;MRLPLLAAPALLLAACISARGSRSVPAPRVDYHQHLVSPAFAPIAKVPPRDARALLAELDSAGIRKAVVLSVGYSFADERKNLPDPDRLTREENDWTSAQVTSAIGRLIGFCSANPLRAEALAELDRCLGLPGMRGIKLHFGNSGVTLRDSTHAARLAEVFALAERRGAAVLVHMRARGGKNYGAEDARLFLDKLVTVAPSIEIVVAHLAGSGPGYDAQQDSLMAVFGAAAQRHDVRMRNVYFDVATNVTAETTPDEAALVARRIREVGAGRVLYGSDLSPPGGSVRAGWEIFREKLPLTAEELAVIAGNVTRFAAR
;
A
#
# COMPACT_ATOMS: atom_id res chain seq x y z
N MET A 1 48.28 77.04 3.92
CA MET A 1 47.93 75.95 4.85
C MET A 1 46.63 75.32 4.35
N ARG A 2 46.70 74.15 3.70
CA ARG A 2 45.56 73.50 3.02
C ARG A 2 44.83 72.56 4.00
N LEU A 3 43.52 72.72 4.15
CA LEU A 3 42.66 71.74 4.83
C LEU A 3 42.52 70.46 3.99
N PRO A 4 42.52 69.24 4.57
CA PRO A 4 42.11 68.05 3.87
C PRO A 4 40.62 67.74 4.08
N LEU A 5 39.99 67.32 2.98
CA LEU A 5 38.61 66.86 2.85
C LEU A 5 38.46 65.41 3.36
N LEU A 6 37.25 65.11 3.82
CA LEU A 6 36.74 63.85 4.38
C LEU A 6 36.91 62.59 3.50
N ALA A 7 36.97 61.43 4.15
CA ALA A 7 36.43 60.17 3.62
C ALA A 7 35.90 59.29 4.77
N ALA A 8 34.57 59.11 4.84
CA ALA A 8 33.92 58.16 5.73
C ALA A 8 33.68 56.83 4.97
N PRO A 9 33.96 55.65 5.54
CA PRO A 9 33.70 54.39 4.86
C PRO A 9 32.26 53.95 5.09
N ALA A 10 31.52 53.75 3.99
CA ALA A 10 30.22 53.10 4.02
C ALA A 10 30.42 51.58 4.24
N LEU A 11 30.04 51.08 5.42
CA LEU A 11 29.91 49.65 5.68
C LEU A 11 28.66 49.12 4.95
N LEU A 12 28.88 48.30 3.93
CA LEU A 12 27.84 47.48 3.30
C LEU A 12 27.58 46.25 4.19
N LEU A 13 26.45 46.23 4.90
CA LEU A 13 25.92 45.01 5.52
C LEU A 13 25.42 44.07 4.40
N ALA A 14 26.16 42.99 4.16
CA ALA A 14 25.68 41.87 3.37
C ALA A 14 24.63 41.08 4.16
N ALA A 15 23.36 41.22 3.80
CA ALA A 15 22.30 40.37 4.30
C ALA A 15 22.43 38.96 3.68
N CYS A 16 22.84 37.98 4.48
CA CYS A 16 22.77 36.57 4.10
C CYS A 16 21.30 36.13 4.06
N ILE A 17 20.66 36.28 2.90
CA ILE A 17 19.39 35.61 2.61
C ILE A 17 19.69 34.11 2.53
N SER A 18 19.35 33.38 3.59
CA SER A 18 19.32 31.92 3.53
C SER A 18 18.18 31.53 2.60
N ALA A 19 18.50 31.29 1.33
CA ALA A 19 17.60 30.62 0.41
C ALA A 19 17.25 29.26 1.03
N ARG A 20 16.02 29.14 1.55
CA ARG A 20 15.40 27.84 1.81
C ARG A 20 15.24 27.19 0.44
N GLY A 21 16.28 26.49 -0.02
CA GLY A 21 16.21 25.70 -1.23
C GLY A 21 15.02 24.76 -1.09
N SER A 22 14.10 24.79 -2.06
CA SER A 22 13.05 23.80 -2.16
C SER A 22 13.72 22.43 -2.23
N ARG A 23 13.72 21.69 -1.12
CA ARG A 23 14.17 20.31 -1.14
C ARG A 23 13.22 19.58 -2.09
N SER A 24 13.74 19.11 -3.21
CA SER A 24 12.98 18.24 -4.09
C SER A 24 12.55 17.02 -3.29
N VAL A 25 11.24 16.73 -3.28
CA VAL A 25 10.73 15.54 -2.62
C VAL A 25 11.25 14.33 -3.42
N PRO A 26 11.93 13.37 -2.78
CA PRO A 26 12.50 12.22 -3.48
C PRO A 26 11.40 11.27 -4.00
N ALA A 27 11.78 10.39 -4.94
CA ALA A 27 10.94 9.24 -5.26
C ALA A 27 10.75 8.33 -4.03
N PRO A 28 9.61 7.64 -3.91
CA PRO A 28 9.39 6.67 -2.85
C PRO A 28 10.48 5.60 -2.83
N ARG A 29 10.95 5.23 -1.63
CA ARG A 29 11.98 4.18 -1.48
C ARG A 29 11.46 2.81 -1.90
N VAL A 30 10.17 2.57 -1.65
CA VAL A 30 9.47 1.31 -1.90
C VAL A 30 8.08 1.64 -2.45
N ASP A 31 7.67 0.92 -3.48
CA ASP A 31 6.26 0.83 -3.87
C ASP A 31 5.60 -0.35 -3.17
N TYR A 32 4.65 -0.11 -2.28
CA TYR A 32 4.04 -1.15 -1.44
C TYR A 32 2.89 -1.90 -2.10
N HIS A 33 2.50 -1.53 -3.31
CA HIS A 33 1.34 -2.11 -3.96
C HIS A 33 1.61 -2.33 -5.44
N GLN A 34 2.22 -3.48 -5.77
CA GLN A 34 2.42 -3.90 -7.15
C GLN A 34 1.78 -5.27 -7.39
N HIS A 35 1.31 -5.46 -8.61
CA HIS A 35 0.85 -6.74 -9.10
C HIS A 35 1.63 -7.11 -10.37
N LEU A 36 2.02 -8.37 -10.46
CA LEU A 36 2.43 -8.97 -11.72
C LEU A 36 1.20 -9.59 -12.41
N VAL A 37 1.30 -9.84 -13.70
CA VAL A 37 0.25 -10.51 -14.47
C VAL A 37 0.88 -11.73 -15.15
N SER A 38 0.62 -12.90 -14.57
CA SER A 38 1.08 -14.16 -15.13
C SER A 38 0.40 -14.45 -16.48
N PRO A 39 1.01 -15.27 -17.35
CA PRO A 39 0.35 -15.73 -18.57
C PRO A 39 -1.00 -16.42 -18.30
N ALA A 40 -1.16 -17.08 -17.16
CA ALA A 40 -2.41 -17.71 -16.75
C ALA A 40 -3.46 -16.68 -16.30
N PHE A 41 -3.04 -15.59 -15.66
CA PHE A 41 -3.95 -14.56 -15.17
C PHE A 41 -4.34 -13.52 -16.22
N ALA A 42 -3.45 -13.22 -17.18
CA ALA A 42 -3.69 -12.27 -18.28
C ALA A 42 -5.06 -12.45 -18.99
N PRO A 43 -5.46 -13.65 -19.46
CA PRO A 43 -6.76 -13.83 -20.11
C PRO A 43 -7.95 -13.65 -19.14
N ILE A 44 -7.76 -13.93 -17.85
CA ILE A 44 -8.80 -13.78 -16.82
C ILE A 44 -9.04 -12.30 -16.52
N ALA A 45 -7.96 -11.54 -16.36
CA ALA A 45 -8.01 -10.10 -16.07
C ALA A 45 -8.20 -9.24 -17.32
N LYS A 46 -8.07 -9.81 -18.52
CA LYS A 46 -8.15 -9.12 -19.81
C LYS A 46 -7.15 -7.97 -19.93
N VAL A 47 -5.95 -8.20 -19.44
CA VAL A 47 -4.81 -7.27 -19.51
C VAL A 47 -3.57 -8.00 -20.04
N PRO A 48 -2.60 -7.28 -20.63
CA PRO A 48 -1.36 -7.90 -21.08
C PRO A 48 -0.57 -8.54 -19.92
N PRO A 49 0.18 -9.62 -20.17
CA PRO A 49 1.13 -10.15 -19.20
C PRO A 49 2.16 -9.10 -18.78
N ARG A 50 2.55 -9.14 -17.51
CA ARG A 50 3.53 -8.23 -16.90
C ARG A 50 4.38 -9.03 -15.92
N ASP A 51 5.63 -9.25 -16.28
CA ASP A 51 6.59 -10.03 -15.49
C ASP A 51 7.47 -9.13 -14.60
N ALA A 52 8.39 -9.73 -13.84
CA ALA A 52 9.30 -8.98 -12.99
C ALA A 52 10.19 -8.01 -13.78
N ARG A 53 10.62 -8.36 -15.00
CA ARG A 53 11.47 -7.49 -15.81
C ARG A 53 10.72 -6.22 -16.22
N ALA A 54 9.48 -6.36 -16.68
CA ALA A 54 8.63 -5.24 -17.04
C ALA A 54 8.40 -4.31 -15.83
N LEU A 55 8.03 -4.88 -14.68
CA LEU A 55 7.87 -4.10 -13.45
C LEU A 55 9.18 -3.38 -13.03
N LEU A 56 10.33 -4.05 -13.11
CA LEU A 56 11.61 -3.43 -12.75
C LEU A 56 11.95 -2.23 -13.66
N ALA A 57 11.68 -2.33 -14.96
CA ALA A 57 11.88 -1.21 -15.89
C ALA A 57 10.98 -0.02 -15.54
N GLU A 58 9.73 -0.28 -15.16
CA GLU A 58 8.82 0.78 -14.69
C GLU A 58 9.31 1.43 -13.39
N LEU A 59 9.77 0.62 -12.42
CA LEU A 59 10.36 1.13 -11.16
C LEU A 59 11.62 1.95 -11.40
N ASP A 60 12.51 1.50 -12.30
CA ASP A 60 13.71 2.23 -12.73
C ASP A 60 13.32 3.57 -13.36
N SER A 61 12.32 3.54 -14.24
CA SER A 61 11.78 4.76 -14.84
C SER A 61 11.18 5.69 -13.80
N ALA A 62 10.71 5.22 -12.64
CA ALA A 62 10.16 6.05 -11.57
C ALA A 62 11.21 6.46 -10.51
N GLY A 63 12.43 5.93 -10.59
CA GLY A 63 13.45 6.11 -9.56
C GLY A 63 13.16 5.36 -8.24
N ILE A 64 12.26 4.36 -8.28
CA ILE A 64 11.87 3.55 -7.12
C ILE A 64 12.74 2.29 -7.08
N ARG A 65 13.34 2.00 -5.92
CA ARG A 65 14.34 0.92 -5.82
C ARG A 65 13.75 -0.46 -5.56
N LYS A 66 12.71 -0.54 -4.72
CA LYS A 66 12.07 -1.81 -4.33
C LYS A 66 10.56 -1.75 -4.54
N ALA A 67 9.92 -2.90 -4.69
CA ALA A 67 8.48 -3.01 -4.63
C ALA A 67 7.98 -4.27 -3.91
N VAL A 68 6.78 -4.19 -3.36
CA VAL A 68 6.04 -5.32 -2.82
C VAL A 68 5.12 -5.87 -3.91
N VAL A 69 5.36 -7.11 -4.31
CA VAL A 69 4.58 -7.84 -5.30
C VAL A 69 3.54 -8.69 -4.60
N LEU A 70 2.28 -8.38 -4.86
CA LEU A 70 1.12 -9.01 -4.27
C LEU A 70 0.59 -10.07 -5.23
N SER A 71 0.78 -11.35 -4.90
CA SER A 71 0.21 -12.46 -5.67
C SER A 71 -1.30 -12.25 -5.85
N VAL A 72 -1.79 -12.56 -7.05
CA VAL A 72 -3.23 -12.53 -7.36
C VAL A 72 -3.89 -13.90 -7.16
N GLY A 73 -3.25 -14.81 -6.42
CA GLY A 73 -3.77 -16.16 -6.13
C GLY A 73 -5.21 -16.18 -5.61
N TYR A 74 -5.62 -15.21 -4.78
CA TYR A 74 -7.02 -15.08 -4.31
C TYR A 74 -8.03 -15.00 -5.46
N SER A 75 -7.59 -14.46 -6.60
CA SER A 75 -8.41 -14.15 -7.76
C SER A 75 -8.73 -15.39 -8.58
N PHE A 76 -7.89 -16.44 -8.52
CA PHE A 76 -8.18 -17.73 -9.15
C PHE A 76 -9.28 -18.50 -8.42
N ALA A 77 -9.45 -18.23 -7.13
CA ALA A 77 -10.51 -18.78 -6.28
C ALA A 77 -11.70 -17.82 -6.07
N ASP A 78 -11.88 -16.83 -6.96
CA ASP A 78 -13.12 -16.06 -7.04
C ASP A 78 -14.18 -16.91 -7.75
N GLU A 79 -15.21 -17.32 -7.03
CA GLU A 79 -16.22 -18.26 -7.50
C GLU A 79 -17.00 -17.76 -8.72
N ARG A 80 -17.06 -16.43 -8.92
CA ARG A 80 -17.75 -15.82 -10.07
C ARG A 80 -17.05 -16.11 -11.40
N LYS A 81 -15.80 -16.54 -11.36
CA LYS A 81 -15.02 -16.89 -12.55
C LYS A 81 -15.18 -18.34 -12.96
N ASN A 82 -15.74 -19.18 -12.07
CA ASN A 82 -16.01 -20.59 -12.32
C ASN A 82 -14.82 -21.36 -12.94
N LEU A 83 -13.61 -21.10 -12.42
CA LEU A 83 -12.39 -21.75 -12.92
C LEU A 83 -12.31 -23.20 -12.42
N PRO A 84 -11.87 -24.15 -13.25
CA PRO A 84 -11.64 -25.52 -12.81
C PRO A 84 -10.42 -25.58 -11.89
N ASP A 85 -10.55 -26.31 -10.78
CA ASP A 85 -9.47 -26.54 -9.81
C ASP A 85 -8.78 -25.24 -9.32
N PRO A 86 -9.54 -24.33 -8.67
CA PRO A 86 -9.03 -23.03 -8.24
C PRO A 86 -7.90 -23.13 -7.21
N ASP A 87 -7.83 -24.22 -6.45
CA ASP A 87 -6.80 -24.41 -5.41
C ASP A 87 -5.43 -24.73 -6.06
N ARG A 88 -5.39 -25.60 -7.07
CA ARG A 88 -4.16 -25.81 -7.87
C ARG A 88 -3.73 -24.54 -8.59
N LEU A 89 -4.66 -23.81 -9.22
CA LEU A 89 -4.35 -22.57 -9.93
C LEU A 89 -3.82 -21.48 -8.98
N THR A 90 -4.38 -21.38 -7.77
CA THR A 90 -3.87 -20.50 -6.71
C THR A 90 -2.43 -20.85 -6.34
N ARG A 91 -2.13 -22.14 -6.19
CA ARG A 91 -0.78 -22.63 -5.89
C ARG A 91 0.22 -22.28 -6.99
N GLU A 92 -0.15 -22.53 -8.24
CA GLU A 92 0.69 -22.23 -9.41
C GLU A 92 0.97 -20.74 -9.55
N GLU A 93 -0.01 -19.87 -9.24
CA GLU A 93 0.18 -18.42 -9.25
C GLU A 93 1.16 -17.96 -8.16
N ASN A 94 1.08 -18.54 -6.96
CA ASN A 94 2.04 -18.26 -5.89
C ASN A 94 3.46 -18.73 -6.25
N ASP A 95 3.60 -19.92 -6.84
CA ASP A 95 4.88 -20.46 -7.31
C ASP A 95 5.49 -19.56 -8.41
N TRP A 96 4.67 -19.15 -9.38
CA TRP A 96 5.08 -18.22 -10.43
C TRP A 96 5.50 -16.86 -9.84
N THR A 97 4.72 -16.31 -8.90
CA THR A 97 5.05 -15.05 -8.23
C THR A 97 6.40 -15.13 -7.49
N SER A 98 6.64 -16.22 -6.75
CA SER A 98 7.92 -16.43 -6.06
C SER A 98 9.10 -16.51 -7.04
N ALA A 99 8.94 -17.20 -8.17
CA ALA A 99 9.96 -17.28 -9.20
C ALA A 99 10.29 -15.89 -9.79
N GLN A 100 9.26 -15.08 -10.08
CA GLN A 100 9.41 -13.71 -10.55
C GLN A 100 10.14 -12.83 -9.53
N VAL A 101 9.71 -12.87 -8.27
CA VAL A 101 10.33 -12.14 -7.17
C VAL A 101 11.81 -12.51 -7.01
N THR A 102 12.11 -13.80 -7.07
CA THR A 102 13.49 -14.32 -6.93
C THR A 102 14.39 -13.84 -8.06
N SER A 103 13.87 -13.77 -9.28
CA SER A 103 14.61 -13.26 -10.45
C SER A 103 15.04 -11.78 -10.33
N ALA A 104 14.39 -11.02 -9.45
CA ALA A 104 14.65 -9.59 -9.24
C ALA A 104 15.73 -9.27 -8.20
N ILE A 105 16.44 -10.29 -7.68
CA ILE A 105 17.64 -10.16 -6.83
C ILE A 105 17.45 -9.13 -5.70
N GLY A 106 16.40 -9.33 -4.89
CA GLY A 106 16.14 -8.50 -3.70
C GLY A 106 15.50 -7.13 -3.95
N ARG A 107 15.16 -6.79 -5.21
CA ARG A 107 14.38 -5.60 -5.54
C ARG A 107 12.88 -5.79 -5.38
N LEU A 108 12.38 -7.02 -5.50
CA LEU A 108 10.97 -7.34 -5.29
C LEU A 108 10.79 -8.16 -4.01
N ILE A 109 9.67 -7.95 -3.32
CA ILE A 109 9.29 -8.63 -2.08
C ILE A 109 7.93 -9.27 -2.31
N GLY A 110 7.85 -10.59 -2.24
CA GLY A 110 6.64 -11.34 -2.58
C GLY A 110 5.67 -11.49 -1.42
N PHE A 111 4.37 -11.37 -1.70
CA PHE A 111 3.29 -11.68 -0.78
C PHE A 111 2.44 -12.80 -1.34
N CYS A 112 2.26 -13.86 -0.55
CA CYS A 112 1.44 -15.02 -0.85
C CYS A 112 -0.03 -14.67 -0.88
N SER A 113 -0.82 -15.38 -1.68
CA SER A 113 -2.24 -15.13 -1.73
C SER A 113 -3.06 -16.40 -1.87
N ALA A 114 -4.20 -16.42 -1.19
CA ALA A 114 -5.27 -17.40 -1.38
C ALA A 114 -6.61 -16.75 -1.00
N ASN A 115 -7.72 -17.29 -1.49
CA ASN A 115 -9.04 -16.93 -0.98
C ASN A 115 -9.23 -17.62 0.38
N PRO A 116 -9.36 -16.88 1.50
CA PRO A 116 -9.43 -17.45 2.86
C PRO A 116 -10.67 -18.30 3.13
N LEU A 117 -11.68 -18.27 2.25
CA LEU A 117 -12.88 -19.11 2.38
C LEU A 117 -12.69 -20.52 1.79
N ARG A 118 -11.59 -20.77 1.09
CA ARG A 118 -11.24 -22.11 0.59
C ARG A 118 -10.73 -23.00 1.74
N ALA A 119 -11.04 -24.29 1.68
CA ALA A 119 -10.55 -25.25 2.68
C ALA A 119 -9.02 -25.35 2.69
N GLU A 120 -8.39 -25.30 1.51
CA GLU A 120 -6.94 -25.41 1.33
C GLU A 120 -6.17 -24.10 1.62
N ALA A 121 -6.87 -22.99 1.92
CA ALA A 121 -6.26 -21.66 1.98
C ALA A 121 -5.13 -21.56 3.00
N LEU A 122 -5.33 -22.06 4.23
CA LEU A 122 -4.32 -22.00 5.28
C LEU A 122 -3.08 -22.84 4.94
N ALA A 123 -3.28 -24.04 4.40
CA ALA A 123 -2.20 -24.93 4.00
C ALA A 123 -1.38 -24.31 2.85
N GLU A 124 -2.06 -23.72 1.87
CA GLU A 124 -1.39 -23.05 0.74
C GLU A 124 -0.64 -21.78 1.17
N LEU A 125 -1.21 -20.96 2.05
CA LEU A 125 -0.52 -19.78 2.58
C LEU A 125 0.72 -20.17 3.39
N ASP A 126 0.64 -21.19 4.25
CA ASP A 126 1.78 -21.66 5.04
C ASP A 126 2.91 -22.24 4.16
N ARG A 127 2.53 -23.00 3.12
CA ARG A 127 3.46 -23.52 2.10
C ARG A 127 4.11 -22.37 1.33
N CYS A 128 3.31 -21.44 0.82
CA CYS A 128 3.81 -20.31 0.03
C CYS A 128 4.77 -19.43 0.83
N LEU A 129 4.53 -19.23 2.13
CA LEU A 129 5.46 -18.51 3.02
C LEU A 129 6.82 -19.22 3.21
N GLY A 130 6.94 -20.48 2.80
CA GLY A 130 8.21 -21.20 2.70
C GLY A 130 8.94 -20.99 1.35
N LEU A 131 8.30 -20.37 0.35
CA LEU A 131 8.91 -20.14 -0.95
C LEU A 131 9.92 -18.97 -0.90
N PRO A 132 10.97 -19.00 -1.74
CA PRO A 132 11.95 -17.92 -1.82
C PRO A 132 11.31 -16.55 -2.12
N GLY A 133 11.79 -15.52 -1.43
CA GLY A 133 11.35 -14.14 -1.63
C GLY A 133 9.96 -13.79 -1.06
N MET A 134 9.21 -14.75 -0.54
CA MET A 134 7.88 -14.53 0.03
C MET A 134 7.98 -14.10 1.50
N ARG A 135 7.40 -12.96 1.86
CA ARG A 135 7.54 -12.31 3.17
C ARG A 135 6.22 -11.94 3.84
N GLY A 136 5.10 -12.08 3.14
CA GLY A 136 3.80 -11.68 3.65
C GLY A 136 2.64 -12.37 2.96
N ILE A 137 1.44 -11.99 3.36
CA ILE A 137 0.17 -12.49 2.82
C ILE A 137 -0.63 -11.32 2.27
N LYS A 138 -1.07 -11.41 1.02
CA LYS A 138 -2.08 -10.53 0.40
C LYS A 138 -3.46 -11.14 0.61
N LEU A 139 -4.38 -10.32 1.10
CA LEU A 139 -5.80 -10.62 1.19
C LEU A 139 -6.61 -9.61 0.39
N HIS A 140 -7.67 -10.09 -0.26
CA HIS A 140 -8.59 -9.24 -1.01
C HIS A 140 -10.03 -9.64 -0.75
N PHE A 141 -10.72 -8.90 0.13
CA PHE A 141 -12.02 -9.32 0.65
C PHE A 141 -13.09 -9.32 -0.44
N GLY A 142 -13.14 -8.29 -1.29
CA GLY A 142 -14.08 -8.20 -2.41
C GLY A 142 -14.05 -9.41 -3.35
N ASN A 143 -12.90 -9.70 -3.96
CA ASN A 143 -12.77 -10.85 -4.87
C ASN A 143 -12.95 -12.18 -4.15
N SER A 144 -12.58 -12.26 -2.86
CA SER A 144 -12.76 -13.48 -2.06
C SER A 144 -14.19 -13.70 -1.54
N GLY A 145 -15.10 -12.75 -1.72
CA GLY A 145 -16.47 -12.85 -1.18
C GLY A 145 -16.57 -12.65 0.34
N VAL A 146 -15.54 -12.05 0.94
CA VAL A 146 -15.40 -11.90 2.39
C VAL A 146 -16.04 -10.60 2.88
N THR A 147 -16.64 -10.66 4.07
CA THR A 147 -17.06 -9.50 4.88
C THR A 147 -16.79 -9.79 6.35
N LEU A 148 -16.36 -8.79 7.12
CA LEU A 148 -16.11 -8.94 8.56
C LEU A 148 -17.38 -8.95 9.41
N ARG A 149 -18.51 -8.58 8.81
CA ARG A 149 -19.83 -8.60 9.44
C ARG A 149 -20.38 -10.01 9.55
N ASP A 150 -19.90 -10.93 8.73
CA ASP A 150 -20.15 -12.36 8.88
C ASP A 150 -19.14 -12.96 9.87
N SER A 151 -19.63 -13.57 10.95
CA SER A 151 -18.77 -14.14 11.99
C SER A 151 -17.96 -15.34 11.52
N THR A 152 -18.48 -16.13 10.58
CA THR A 152 -17.78 -17.28 9.99
C THR A 152 -16.62 -16.80 9.13
N HIS A 153 -16.84 -15.76 8.32
CA HIS A 153 -15.77 -15.13 7.55
C HIS A 153 -14.71 -14.48 8.44
N ALA A 154 -15.14 -13.78 9.50
CA ALA A 154 -14.22 -13.17 10.46
C ALA A 154 -13.37 -14.24 11.18
N ALA A 155 -13.95 -15.39 11.54
CA ALA A 155 -13.20 -16.50 12.13
C ALA A 155 -12.15 -17.06 11.17
N ARG A 156 -12.49 -17.25 9.89
CA ARG A 156 -11.53 -17.68 8.87
C ARG A 156 -10.36 -16.70 8.70
N LEU A 157 -10.65 -15.40 8.70
CA LEU A 157 -9.60 -14.39 8.64
C LEU A 157 -8.75 -14.37 9.92
N ALA A 158 -9.33 -14.58 11.09
CA ALA A 158 -8.57 -14.71 12.33
C ALA A 158 -7.60 -15.91 12.27
N GLU A 159 -7.98 -17.04 11.67
CA GLU A 159 -7.08 -18.17 11.44
C GLU A 159 -5.88 -17.78 10.55
N VAL A 160 -6.12 -17.01 9.49
CA VAL A 160 -5.06 -16.48 8.62
C VAL A 160 -4.14 -15.51 9.36
N PHE A 161 -4.69 -14.60 10.16
CA PHE A 161 -3.89 -13.66 10.96
C PHE A 161 -3.08 -14.39 12.03
N ALA A 162 -3.63 -15.42 12.65
CA ALA A 162 -2.90 -16.27 13.59
C ALA A 162 -1.75 -17.02 12.89
N LEU A 163 -1.95 -17.49 11.65
CA LEU A 163 -0.86 -18.05 10.84
C LEU A 163 0.22 -17.00 10.56
N ALA A 164 -0.16 -15.80 10.15
CA ALA A 164 0.77 -14.71 9.88
C ALA A 164 1.61 -14.35 11.12
N GLU A 165 0.98 -14.24 12.29
CA GLU A 165 1.66 -14.00 13.58
C GLU A 165 2.67 -15.12 13.87
N ARG A 166 2.27 -16.39 13.78
CA ARG A 166 3.17 -17.54 14.03
C ARG A 166 4.38 -17.56 13.08
N ARG A 167 4.17 -17.16 11.82
CA ARG A 167 5.24 -17.11 10.81
C ARG A 167 6.02 -15.81 10.82
N GLY A 168 5.63 -14.82 11.63
CA GLY A 168 6.19 -13.46 11.61
C GLY A 168 6.04 -12.76 10.25
N ALA A 169 5.00 -13.13 9.48
CA ALA A 169 4.76 -12.67 8.13
C ALA A 169 3.85 -11.43 8.14
N ALA A 170 4.16 -10.44 7.31
CA ALA A 170 3.32 -9.25 7.17
C ALA A 170 2.00 -9.56 6.45
N VAL A 171 0.97 -8.74 6.66
CA VAL A 171 -0.30 -8.87 5.93
C VAL A 171 -0.60 -7.56 5.19
N LEU A 172 -0.90 -7.64 3.89
CA LEU A 172 -1.48 -6.52 3.15
C LEU A 172 -2.91 -6.88 2.76
N VAL A 173 -3.87 -6.04 3.16
CA VAL A 173 -5.29 -6.34 3.03
C VAL A 173 -6.03 -5.26 2.23
N HIS A 174 -6.67 -5.69 1.14
CA HIS A 174 -7.73 -4.93 0.50
C HIS A 174 -9.06 -5.27 1.22
N MET A 175 -9.44 -4.41 2.16
CA MET A 175 -10.51 -4.67 3.13
C MET A 175 -11.92 -4.49 2.58
N ARG A 176 -12.10 -3.77 1.47
CA ARG A 176 -13.45 -3.53 0.93
C ARG A 176 -14.12 -4.85 0.56
N ALA A 177 -15.24 -5.12 1.23
CA ALA A 177 -16.09 -6.28 1.00
C ALA A 177 -16.76 -6.21 -0.37
N ARG A 178 -17.25 -7.36 -0.85
CA ARG A 178 -17.91 -7.44 -2.15
C ARG A 178 -19.29 -6.75 -2.11
N GLY A 179 -19.53 -5.89 -3.09
CA GLY A 179 -20.85 -5.34 -3.40
C GLY A 179 -21.33 -4.22 -2.47
N GLY A 180 -21.99 -3.22 -3.06
CA GLY A 180 -22.92 -2.31 -2.38
C GLY A 180 -22.34 -1.27 -1.42
N LYS A 181 -23.27 -0.59 -0.74
CA LYS A 181 -23.03 0.47 0.26
C LYS A 181 -22.79 -0.06 1.68
N ASN A 182 -22.83 -1.38 1.88
CA ASN A 182 -22.69 -2.03 3.19
C ASN A 182 -21.21 -2.24 3.58
N TYR A 183 -20.47 -1.14 3.57
CA TYR A 183 -19.07 -1.06 3.92
C TYR A 183 -18.81 0.34 4.49
N GLY A 184 -18.18 0.43 5.65
CA GLY A 184 -18.05 1.71 6.36
C GLY A 184 -17.28 1.61 7.68
N ALA A 185 -17.40 2.63 8.51
CA ALA A 185 -16.77 2.74 9.83
C ALA A 185 -16.88 1.48 10.72
N GLU A 186 -17.98 0.73 10.64
CA GLU A 186 -18.15 -0.54 11.37
C GLU A 186 -17.10 -1.58 10.97
N ASP A 187 -16.78 -1.70 9.68
CA ASP A 187 -15.82 -2.66 9.16
C ASP A 187 -14.39 -2.34 9.62
N ALA A 188 -14.04 -1.06 9.75
CA ALA A 188 -12.78 -0.63 10.36
C ALA A 188 -12.69 -1.01 11.85
N ARG A 189 -13.79 -0.86 12.61
CA ARG A 189 -13.84 -1.30 14.02
C ARG A 189 -13.69 -2.81 14.14
N LEU A 190 -14.46 -3.57 13.36
CA LEU A 190 -14.37 -5.03 13.32
C LEU A 190 -12.96 -5.50 12.95
N PHE A 191 -12.30 -4.83 12.02
CA PHE A 191 -10.92 -5.15 11.64
C PHE A 191 -9.95 -4.96 12.80
N LEU A 192 -10.01 -3.81 13.48
CA LEU A 192 -9.19 -3.53 14.65
C LEU A 192 -9.49 -4.51 15.81
N ASP A 193 -10.77 -4.79 16.07
CA ASP A 193 -11.22 -5.62 17.19
C ASP A 193 -10.94 -7.12 16.98
N LYS A 194 -11.17 -7.63 15.76
CA LYS A 194 -11.18 -9.07 15.49
C LYS A 194 -9.94 -9.60 14.80
N LEU A 195 -9.22 -8.78 14.02
CA LEU A 195 -8.06 -9.24 13.26
C LEU A 195 -6.74 -8.68 13.80
N VAL A 196 -6.65 -7.36 13.99
CA VAL A 196 -5.40 -6.73 14.44
C VAL A 196 -4.99 -7.22 15.83
N THR A 197 -5.96 -7.50 16.71
CA THR A 197 -5.72 -8.10 18.04
C THR A 197 -5.14 -9.51 17.99
N VAL A 198 -5.39 -10.27 16.92
CA VAL A 198 -4.90 -11.65 16.75
C VAL A 198 -3.42 -11.69 16.38
N ALA A 199 -2.93 -10.66 15.70
CA ALA A 199 -1.56 -10.59 15.21
C ALA A 199 -0.89 -9.24 15.59
N PRO A 200 -0.68 -8.97 16.89
CA PRO A 200 -0.22 -7.66 17.35
C PRO A 200 1.26 -7.37 17.03
N SER A 201 2.04 -8.37 16.59
CA SER A 201 3.50 -8.24 16.39
C SER A 201 3.88 -8.02 14.93
N ILE A 202 3.05 -8.49 13.99
CA ILE A 202 3.29 -8.33 12.54
C ILE A 202 2.95 -6.93 12.06
N GLU A 203 3.48 -6.58 10.89
CA GLU A 203 3.10 -5.36 10.18
C GLU A 203 1.89 -5.64 9.29
N ILE A 204 0.90 -4.75 9.37
CA ILE A 204 -0.37 -4.85 8.63
C ILE A 204 -0.51 -3.60 7.77
N VAL A 205 -0.64 -3.78 6.46
CA VAL A 205 -0.86 -2.70 5.49
C VAL A 205 -2.30 -2.77 4.99
N VAL A 206 -3.08 -1.73 5.25
CA VAL A 206 -4.43 -1.57 4.72
C VAL A 206 -4.37 -0.86 3.38
N ALA A 207 -4.83 -1.51 2.34
CA ALA A 207 -4.72 -1.00 0.98
C ALA A 207 -5.67 0.15 0.69
N HIS A 208 -5.29 1.01 -0.25
CA HIS A 208 -6.10 2.10 -0.80
C HIS A 208 -6.72 3.00 0.27
N LEU A 209 -5.99 3.30 1.35
CA LEU A 209 -6.53 4.02 2.53
C LEU A 209 -7.90 3.44 2.95
N ALA A 210 -7.99 2.12 3.06
CA ALA A 210 -9.19 1.34 3.40
C ALA A 210 -10.33 1.34 2.37
N GLY A 211 -10.10 1.79 1.14
CA GLY A 211 -11.05 1.78 0.03
C GLY A 211 -10.84 0.61 -0.95
N SER A 212 -11.15 0.87 -2.22
CA SER A 212 -10.82 -0.01 -3.35
C SER A 212 -10.07 0.68 -4.50
N GLY A 213 -10.05 2.01 -4.51
CA GLY A 213 -9.60 2.79 -5.65
C GLY A 213 -10.41 2.55 -6.95
N PRO A 214 -10.07 3.27 -8.02
CA PRO A 214 -9.36 4.55 -7.98
C PRO A 214 -10.21 5.64 -7.32
N GLY A 215 -9.56 6.66 -6.77
CA GLY A 215 -10.20 7.78 -6.08
C GLY A 215 -10.43 7.55 -4.59
N TYR A 216 -11.17 8.49 -3.99
CA TYR A 216 -11.42 8.54 -2.55
C TYR A 216 -12.89 8.88 -2.28
N ASP A 217 -13.68 7.89 -1.84
CA ASP A 217 -15.13 8.04 -1.65
C ASP A 217 -15.54 8.26 -0.17
N ALA A 218 -16.81 8.61 0.04
CA ALA A 218 -17.34 8.87 1.39
C ALA A 218 -17.38 7.62 2.29
N GLN A 219 -17.51 6.42 1.72
CA GLN A 219 -17.48 5.18 2.51
C GLN A 219 -16.07 4.97 3.05
N GLN A 220 -15.08 5.04 2.17
CA GLN A 220 -13.67 5.00 2.51
C GLN A 220 -13.31 6.05 3.57
N ASP A 221 -13.82 7.28 3.44
CA ASP A 221 -13.59 8.31 4.45
C ASP A 221 -14.10 7.93 5.84
N SER A 222 -15.26 7.27 5.92
CA SER A 222 -15.81 6.82 7.19
C SER A 222 -14.92 5.78 7.89
N LEU A 223 -14.19 4.94 7.14
CA LEU A 223 -13.21 4.01 7.69
C LEU A 223 -11.95 4.74 8.14
N MET A 224 -11.41 5.61 7.29
CA MET A 224 -10.21 6.38 7.63
C MET A 224 -10.43 7.28 8.84
N ALA A 225 -11.65 7.78 9.05
CA ALA A 225 -12.02 8.49 10.28
C ALA A 225 -11.86 7.62 11.54
N VAL A 226 -12.23 6.33 11.47
CA VAL A 226 -12.05 5.38 12.59
C VAL A 226 -10.57 5.13 12.85
N PHE A 227 -9.79 4.87 11.81
CA PHE A 227 -8.35 4.67 11.93
C PHE A 227 -7.61 5.91 12.44
N GLY A 228 -7.96 7.10 11.92
CA GLY A 228 -7.42 8.38 12.37
C GLY A 228 -7.72 8.64 13.85
N ALA A 229 -8.97 8.43 14.26
CA ALA A 229 -9.36 8.58 15.67
C ALA A 229 -8.65 7.56 16.59
N ALA A 230 -8.42 6.32 16.13
CA ALA A 230 -7.65 5.32 16.86
C ALA A 230 -6.17 5.72 16.98
N ALA A 231 -5.56 6.22 15.89
CA ALA A 231 -4.17 6.68 15.89
C ALA A 231 -3.95 7.89 16.82
N GLN A 232 -4.85 8.88 16.79
CA GLN A 232 -4.79 10.06 17.64
C GLN A 232 -4.93 9.76 19.13
N ARG A 233 -5.68 8.71 19.48
CA ARG A 233 -5.78 8.21 20.87
C ARG A 233 -4.65 7.27 21.26
N HIS A 234 -3.65 7.09 20.40
CA HIS A 234 -2.54 6.15 20.59
C HIS A 234 -3.02 4.72 20.89
N ASP A 235 -4.08 4.27 20.22
CA ASP A 235 -4.60 2.91 20.36
C ASP A 235 -3.50 1.89 20.07
N VAL A 236 -3.27 0.97 21.02
CA VAL A 236 -2.20 -0.03 20.93
C VAL A 236 -2.30 -0.90 19.68
N ARG A 237 -3.52 -1.10 19.16
CA ARG A 237 -3.77 -1.87 17.93
C ARG A 237 -3.20 -1.17 16.70
N MET A 238 -3.12 0.16 16.72
CA MET A 238 -2.54 0.91 15.62
C MET A 238 -1.01 0.81 15.57
N ARG A 239 -0.33 0.21 16.56
CA ARG A 239 1.14 0.17 16.65
C ARG A 239 1.81 -0.23 15.32
N ASN A 240 1.32 -1.32 14.71
CA ASN A 240 1.88 -1.89 13.48
C ASN A 240 0.93 -1.81 12.27
N VAL A 241 -0.05 -0.90 12.29
CA VAL A 241 -0.98 -0.68 11.17
C VAL A 241 -0.48 0.49 10.32
N TYR A 242 -0.42 0.24 9.01
CA TYR A 242 -0.02 1.15 7.95
C TYR A 242 -1.09 1.21 6.86
N PHE A 243 -1.02 2.21 5.99
CA PHE A 243 -1.96 2.39 4.89
C PHE A 243 -1.21 2.71 3.61
N ASP A 244 -1.46 1.98 2.53
CA ASP A 244 -1.00 2.42 1.21
C ASP A 244 -2.01 3.39 0.57
N VAL A 245 -1.51 4.27 -0.30
CA VAL A 245 -2.31 5.28 -1.01
C VAL A 245 -2.68 4.87 -2.44
N ALA A 246 -2.51 3.59 -2.77
CA ALA A 246 -2.56 3.13 -4.15
C ALA A 246 -3.87 3.57 -4.80
N THR A 247 -3.73 4.20 -5.97
CA THR A 247 -4.82 4.72 -6.81
C THR A 247 -5.81 5.70 -6.15
N ASN A 248 -5.61 6.13 -4.91
CA ASN A 248 -6.56 7.02 -4.22
C ASN A 248 -6.58 8.45 -4.75
N VAL A 249 -5.49 8.88 -5.37
CA VAL A 249 -5.34 10.22 -5.94
C VAL A 249 -5.11 10.08 -7.43
N THR A 250 -5.95 10.73 -8.23
CA THR A 250 -5.92 10.68 -9.70
C THR A 250 -5.83 12.09 -10.28
N ALA A 251 -5.72 12.20 -11.61
CA ALA A 251 -5.73 13.50 -12.29
C ALA A 251 -7.05 14.25 -12.09
N GLU A 252 -8.14 13.51 -11.87
CA GLU A 252 -9.50 14.01 -11.67
C GLU A 252 -9.80 14.37 -10.22
N THR A 253 -8.93 14.04 -9.27
CA THR A 253 -9.12 14.39 -7.85
C THR A 253 -9.30 15.90 -7.70
N THR A 254 -10.42 16.27 -7.09
CA THR A 254 -10.80 17.65 -6.81
C THR A 254 -10.03 18.21 -5.61
N PRO A 255 -9.92 19.55 -5.47
CA PRO A 255 -9.28 20.16 -4.29
C PRO A 255 -9.91 19.73 -2.96
N ASP A 256 -11.24 19.54 -2.91
CA ASP A 256 -11.94 19.13 -1.68
C ASP A 256 -11.63 17.68 -1.31
N GLU A 257 -11.62 16.77 -2.29
CA GLU A 257 -11.18 15.38 -2.09
C GLU A 257 -9.71 15.32 -1.68
N ALA A 258 -8.84 16.12 -2.31
CA ALA A 258 -7.43 16.18 -1.96
C ALA A 258 -7.21 16.70 -0.52
N ALA A 259 -7.95 17.73 -0.11
CA ALA A 259 -7.92 18.24 1.25
C ALA A 259 -8.43 17.20 2.27
N LEU A 260 -9.43 16.41 1.89
CA LEU A 260 -9.96 15.30 2.67
C LEU A 260 -8.92 14.19 2.87
N VAL A 261 -8.28 13.73 1.80
CA VAL A 261 -7.21 12.73 1.83
C VAL A 261 -6.04 13.21 2.68
N ALA A 262 -5.57 14.45 2.45
CA ALA A 262 -4.46 15.03 3.21
C ALA A 262 -4.80 15.14 4.71
N ARG A 263 -6.04 15.48 5.06
CA ARG A 263 -6.50 15.46 6.46
C ARG A 263 -6.40 14.06 7.06
N ARG A 264 -6.90 13.02 6.40
CA ARG A 264 -6.82 11.65 6.93
C ARG A 264 -5.39 11.14 7.06
N ILE A 265 -4.50 11.48 6.12
CA ILE A 265 -3.06 11.20 6.23
C ILE A 265 -2.47 11.82 7.50
N ARG A 266 -2.83 13.07 7.82
CA ARG A 266 -2.39 13.75 9.05
C ARG A 266 -2.96 13.11 10.31
N GLU A 267 -4.22 12.68 10.29
CA GLU A 267 -4.88 12.04 11.43
C GLU A 267 -4.28 10.68 11.78
N VAL A 268 -3.99 9.82 10.78
CA VAL A 268 -3.26 8.56 11.03
C VAL A 268 -1.76 8.79 11.26
N GLY A 269 -1.25 9.93 10.80
CA GLY A 269 0.15 10.31 10.82
C GLY A 269 0.89 9.85 9.56
N ALA A 270 1.65 10.78 8.93
CA ALA A 270 2.38 10.52 7.69
C ALA A 270 3.37 9.33 7.79
N GLY A 271 3.90 9.04 8.98
CA GLY A 271 4.77 7.87 9.22
C GLY A 271 4.07 6.50 9.10
N ARG A 272 2.74 6.47 9.03
CA ARG A 272 1.93 5.26 8.78
C ARG A 272 1.49 5.10 7.34
N VAL A 273 1.78 6.09 6.49
CA VAL A 273 1.29 6.14 5.10
C VAL A 273 2.41 5.72 4.16
N LEU A 274 2.10 4.77 3.29
CA LEU A 274 3.03 4.14 2.36
C LEU A 274 2.62 4.49 0.93
N TYR A 275 3.60 4.74 0.06
CA TYR A 275 3.30 4.87 -1.36
C TYR A 275 3.02 3.50 -1.98
N GLY A 276 2.03 3.42 -2.86
CA GLY A 276 1.78 2.26 -3.71
C GLY A 276 1.17 2.70 -5.03
N SER A 277 1.38 1.98 -6.13
CA SER A 277 0.82 2.37 -7.44
C SER A 277 -0.39 1.53 -7.89
N ASP A 278 -0.48 0.28 -7.45
CA ASP A 278 -1.36 -0.78 -7.99
C ASP A 278 -0.99 -1.20 -9.45
N LEU A 279 -1.75 -2.14 -10.02
CA LEU A 279 -1.61 -2.64 -11.39
C LEU A 279 -1.92 -1.56 -12.45
N SER A 280 -2.78 -0.60 -12.12
CA SER A 280 -3.22 0.48 -13.01
C SER A 280 -2.91 1.84 -12.37
N PRO A 281 -1.65 2.29 -12.39
CA PRO A 281 -1.25 3.56 -11.76
C PRO A 281 -2.00 4.75 -12.38
N PRO A 282 -2.39 5.76 -11.57
CA PRO A 282 -2.89 7.02 -12.09
C PRO A 282 -1.89 7.66 -13.07
N GLY A 283 -2.39 8.19 -14.19
CA GLY A 283 -1.53 8.74 -15.24
C GLY A 283 -0.79 7.69 -16.08
N GLY A 284 -1.07 6.39 -15.89
CA GLY A 284 -0.61 5.31 -16.77
C GLY A 284 0.82 4.84 -16.52
N SER A 285 1.52 5.35 -15.51
CA SER A 285 2.85 4.86 -15.11
C SER A 285 3.10 5.05 -13.62
N VAL A 286 4.01 4.26 -13.05
CA VAL A 286 4.44 4.38 -11.64
C VAL A 286 4.98 5.79 -11.35
N ARG A 287 5.75 6.37 -12.29
CA ARG A 287 6.28 7.74 -12.17
C ARG A 287 5.14 8.76 -12.09
N ALA A 288 4.22 8.72 -13.06
CA ALA A 288 3.11 9.67 -13.13
C ALA A 288 2.20 9.57 -11.89
N GLY A 289 1.99 8.36 -11.37
CA GLY A 289 1.22 8.15 -10.14
C GLY A 289 1.83 8.88 -8.94
N TRP A 290 3.16 8.85 -8.79
CA TRP A 290 3.83 9.59 -7.72
C TRP A 290 3.76 11.10 -7.94
N GLU A 291 3.97 11.56 -9.18
CA GLU A 291 3.87 12.98 -9.55
C GLU A 291 2.46 13.54 -9.24
N ILE A 292 1.41 12.84 -9.68
CA ILE A 292 0.01 13.19 -9.39
C ILE A 292 -0.26 13.25 -7.89
N PHE A 293 0.16 12.24 -7.13
CA PHE A 293 -0.03 12.22 -5.68
C PHE A 293 0.58 13.45 -5.00
N ARG A 294 1.78 13.82 -5.44
CA ARG A 294 2.59 14.93 -4.90
C ARG A 294 2.01 16.31 -5.26
N GLU A 295 1.45 16.43 -6.45
CA GLU A 295 0.92 17.70 -6.99
C GLU A 295 -0.51 17.97 -6.54
N LYS A 296 -1.33 16.93 -6.41
CA LYS A 296 -2.75 17.07 -6.07
C LYS A 296 -2.97 17.26 -4.58
N LEU A 297 -2.21 16.58 -3.73
CA LEU A 297 -2.45 16.65 -2.30
C LEU A 297 -1.83 17.91 -1.70
N PRO A 298 -2.58 18.66 -0.86
CA PRO A 298 -2.06 19.82 -0.12
C PRO A 298 -1.21 19.38 1.09
N LEU A 299 -0.21 18.54 0.84
CA LEU A 299 0.81 18.11 1.79
C LEU A 299 2.07 18.96 1.63
N THR A 300 2.76 19.21 2.74
CA THR A 300 4.05 19.89 2.76
C THR A 300 5.15 19.01 2.13
N ALA A 301 6.25 19.63 1.71
CA ALA A 301 7.41 18.89 1.20
C ALA A 301 7.97 17.92 2.26
N GLU A 302 7.92 18.30 3.53
CA GLU A 302 8.31 17.47 4.67
C GLU A 302 7.40 16.25 4.84
N GLU A 303 6.07 16.42 4.79
CA GLU A 303 5.11 15.31 4.86
C GLU A 303 5.31 14.32 3.71
N LEU A 304 5.49 14.83 2.49
CA LEU A 304 5.75 14.01 1.31
C LEU A 304 7.09 13.29 1.40
N ALA A 305 8.13 13.93 1.94
CA ALA A 305 9.43 13.30 2.16
C ALA A 305 9.37 12.19 3.21
N VAL A 306 8.54 12.33 4.25
CA VAL A 306 8.26 11.25 5.22
C VAL A 306 7.61 10.06 4.52
N ILE A 307 6.54 10.29 3.75
CA ILE A 307 5.82 9.23 3.03
C ILE A 307 6.76 8.51 2.05
N ALA A 308 7.52 9.26 1.24
CA ALA A 308 8.50 8.70 0.32
C ALA A 308 9.62 7.92 1.04
N GLY A 309 9.95 8.33 2.27
CA GLY A 309 11.00 7.74 3.09
C GLY A 309 10.58 6.52 3.93
N ASN A 310 9.28 6.28 4.10
CA ASN A 310 8.77 5.20 4.95
C ASN A 310 9.20 3.82 4.46
N VAL A 311 9.83 3.05 5.35
CA VAL A 311 10.25 1.66 5.10
C VAL A 311 9.77 0.77 6.25
N THR A 312 8.92 -0.21 5.96
CA THR A 312 8.47 -1.23 6.93
C THR A 312 9.60 -2.20 7.27
N ARG A 313 9.50 -2.90 8.40
CA ARG A 313 10.49 -3.90 8.83
C ARG A 313 10.63 -5.01 7.81
N PHE A 314 9.54 -5.48 7.19
CA PHE A 314 9.62 -6.52 6.17
C PHE A 314 10.30 -6.05 4.87
N ALA A 315 10.26 -4.75 4.54
CA ALA A 315 10.87 -4.20 3.33
C ALA A 315 12.33 -3.73 3.51
N ALA A 316 12.73 -3.48 4.75
CA ALA A 316 14.11 -3.14 5.11
C ALA A 316 15.07 -4.33 5.06
N ARG A 317 14.54 -5.56 5.17
CA ARG A 317 15.30 -6.82 5.17
C ARG A 317 15.76 -7.24 3.76
#